data_AF-A0A7Y6Z769-F1
#
_entry.id   AF-A0A7Y6Z769-F1
#
_cell.length_a   1.000
_cell.length_b   1.000
_cell.length_c   1.000
_cell.angle_alpha   90.00
_cell.angle_beta   90.00
_cell.angle_gamma   90.00
#
_symmetry.space_group_name_H-M   'P 1'
#
loop_
_entity.id
_entity.type
_entity.pdbx_description
1 polymer ?
#
loop_
_entity_poly.entity_id
_entity_poly.type
_entity_poly.pdbx_seq_one_letter_code
_entity_poly.pdbx_strand_id
1 'polypeptide(L)' 'MLNIELLRRLSDALRRAWERSQSRRDLLALDDHMLKDIGISRADAVREGDKPFWRP' A
#
# COMPACT_ATOMS: atom_id res chain seq x y z
N MET A 1 2.75 -7.34 -30.95
CA MET A 1 3.76 -7.40 -29.86
C MET A 1 3.63 -6.26 -28.84
N LEU A 2 3.20 -5.04 -29.21
CA LEU A 2 3.04 -3.89 -28.30
C LEU A 2 1.84 -3.97 -27.33
N ASN A 3 0.71 -4.56 -27.72
CA ASN A 3 -0.49 -4.60 -26.86
C ASN A 3 -0.33 -5.52 -25.64
N ILE A 4 0.37 -6.65 -25.78
CA ILE A 4 0.51 -7.62 -24.67
C ILE A 4 1.41 -7.04 -23.57
N GLU A 5 2.52 -6.39 -23.93
CA GLU A 5 3.41 -5.76 -22.94
C GLU A 5 2.75 -4.56 -22.26
N LEU A 6 1.96 -3.76 -22.99
CA LEU A 6 1.18 -2.68 -22.38
C LEU A 6 0.13 -3.22 -21.40
N LEU A 7 -0.61 -4.27 -21.78
CA LEU A 7 -1.58 -4.94 -20.91
C LEU A 7 -0.91 -5.50 -19.66
N ARG A 8 0.29 -6.08 -19.79
CA ARG A 8 1.08 -6.62 -18.67
C ARG A 8 1.54 -5.51 -17.72
N ARG A 9 2.00 -4.38 -18.25
CA ARG A 9 2.39 -3.22 -17.43
C ARG A 9 1.22 -2.61 -16.68
N LEU A 10 0.07 -2.49 -17.35
CA LEU A 10 -1.16 -1.99 -16.73
C LEU A 10 -1.65 -2.95 -15.64
N SER A 11 -1.67 -4.26 -15.89
CA SER A 11 -2.09 -5.25 -14.89
C SER A 11 -1.15 -5.27 -13.69
N ASP A 12 0.17 -5.19 -13.90
CA ASP A 12 1.16 -5.10 -12.83
C ASP A 12 1.02 -3.80 -12.02
N ALA A 13 0.73 -2.67 -12.68
CA ALA A 13 0.49 -1.40 -12.01
C ALA A 13 -0.78 -1.43 -11.16
N LEU A 14 -1.88 -1.99 -11.70
CA LEU A 14 -3.13 -2.18 -10.97
C LEU A 14 -2.96 -3.11 -9.76
N ARG A 15 -2.26 -4.24 -9.95
CA ARG A 15 -1.97 -5.18 -8.86
C ARG A 15 -1.19 -4.52 -7.73
N ARG A 16 -0.10 -3.81 -8.05
CA ARG A 16 0.69 -3.06 -7.05
C ARG A 16 -0.12 -1.97 -6.35
N ALA A 17 -1.01 -1.29 -7.07
CA ALA A 17 -1.87 -0.27 -6.46
C ALA A 17 -2.88 -0.90 -5.48
N TRP A 18 -3.45 -2.05 -5.84
CA TRP A 18 -4.36 -2.80 -4.99
C TRP A 18 -3.66 -3.35 -3.74
N GLU A 19 -2.49 -3.99 -3.90
CA GLU A 19 -1.66 -4.49 -2.80
C GLU A 19 -1.33 -3.37 -1.81
N ARG A 20 -0.85 -2.20 -2.29
CA ARG A 20 -0.58 -1.05 -1.42
C ARG A 20 -1.83 -0.54 -0.70
N SER A 21 -2.97 -0.49 -1.38
CA SER A 21 -4.22 -0.07 -0.75
C SER A 21 -4.63 -1.03 0.36
N GLN A 22 -4.42 -2.34 0.17
CA GLN A 22 -4.73 -3.32 1.20
C GLN A 22 -3.76 -3.22 2.37
N SER A 23 -2.45 -3.17 2.10
CA SER A 23 -1.43 -3.02 3.15
C SER A 23 -1.61 -1.75 3.99
N ARG A 24 -2.04 -0.63 3.39
CA ARG A 24 -2.35 0.60 4.14
C ARG A 24 -3.54 0.43 5.08
N ARG A 25 -4.58 -0.28 4.63
CA ARG A 25 -5.74 -0.61 5.48
C ARG A 25 -5.34 -1.53 6.62
N ASP A 26 -4.54 -2.55 6.33
CA ASP A 26 -4.05 -3.48 7.34
C ASP A 26 -3.18 -2.75 8.37
N LEU A 27 -2.28 -1.88 7.92
CA LEU A 27 -1.43 -1.05 8.78
C LEU A 27 -2.26 -0.14 9.72
N LEU A 28 -3.34 0.44 9.21
CA LEU A 28 -4.25 1.26 10.02
C LEU A 28 -5.08 0.43 11.01
N ALA A 29 -5.35 -0.83 10.70
CA ALA A 29 -6.11 -1.74 11.54
C ALA A 29 -5.27 -2.35 12.69
N LEU A 30 -3.94 -2.29 12.62
CA LEU A 30 -3.06 -2.74 13.70
C LEU A 30 -3.27 -1.90 14.98
N ASP A 31 -3.20 -2.54 16.14
CA ASP A 31 -3.18 -1.85 17.42
C ASP A 31 -1.80 -1.23 17.76
N ASP A 32 -1.72 -0.43 18.81
CA ASP A 32 -0.49 0.28 19.17
C ASP A 32 0.64 -0.65 19.63
N HIS A 33 0.34 -1.84 20.13
CA HIS A 33 1.35 -2.82 20.52
C HIS A 33 1.95 -3.48 19.29
N MET A 34 1.11 -3.93 18.35
CA MET A 34 1.55 -4.51 17.09
C MET A 34 2.37 -3.52 16.25
N LEU A 35 1.97 -2.24 16.24
CA LEU A 35 2.74 -1.18 15.59
C LEU A 35 4.13 -1.00 16.22
N LYS A 36 4.21 -1.06 17.56
CA LYS A 36 5.50 -1.01 18.28
C LYS A 36 6.39 -2.21 17.98
N ASP A 37 5.80 -3.40 17.85
CA ASP A 37 6.55 -4.63 17.53
C ASP A 37 7.23 -4.55 16.16
N ILE A 38 6.62 -3.84 15.20
CA ILE A 38 7.22 -3.55 13.88
C ILE A 38 8.00 -2.23 13.84
N GLY A 39 8.14 -1.54 14.97
CA GLY A 39 8.93 -0.31 15.11
C GLY A 39 8.32 0.94 14.48
N ILE A 40 6.99 0.98 14.29
CA ILE A 40 6.26 2.09 13.66
C ILE A 40 5.39 2.78 14.70
N SER A 41 5.31 4.11 14.70
CA SER A 41 4.37 4.83 15.57
C SER A 41 2.97 4.91 14.95
N ARG A 42 1.94 5.12 15.76
CA ARG A 42 0.57 5.39 15.27
C ARG A 42 0.54 6.55 14.27
N ALA A 43 1.31 7.60 14.51
CA ALA A 43 1.40 8.74 13.61
C ALA A 43 2.02 8.36 12.26
N ASP A 44 3.02 7.48 12.24
CA ASP A 44 3.63 7.00 10.99
C ASP A 44 2.65 6.13 10.20
N ALA A 45 1.91 5.25 10.88
CA ALA A 45 0.86 4.42 10.28
C ALA A 45 -0.24 5.28 9.63
N VAL A 46 -0.70 6.33 10.32
CA VAL A 46 -1.67 7.30 9.76
C VAL A 46 -1.09 8.04 8.56
N ARG A 47 0.15 8.56 8.66
CA ARG A 47 0.79 9.23 7.53
C ARG A 47 0.93 8.32 6.30
N GLU A 48 1.23 7.04 6.50
CA GLU A 48 1.29 6.06 5.41
C GLU A 48 -0.10 5.74 4.85
N GLY A 49 -1.10 5.60 5.73
CA GLY A 49 -2.49 5.35 5.35
C GLY A 49 -3.13 6.48 4.55
N ASP A 50 -2.84 7.73 4.92
CA ASP A 50 -3.38 8.95 4.29
C ASP A 50 -2.72 9.30 2.96
N LYS A 51 -1.66 8.59 2.57
CA LYS A 51 -1.04 8.83 1.26
C LYS A 51 -2.07 8.60 0.14
N PRO A 52 -2.09 9.46 -0.89
CA PRO A 52 -2.94 9.23 -2.04
C PRO A 52 -2.65 7.89 -2.74
N PHE A 53 -3.67 7.30 -3.38
CA PHE A 53 -3.55 5.98 -4.01
C PHE A 53 -2.49 5.94 -5.14
N TRP A 54 -2.27 7.06 -5.82
CA TRP A 54 -1.29 7.20 -6.90
C TRP A 54 0.15 7.36 -6.41
N ARG A 55 0.36 7.65 -5.12
CA ARG A 55 1.69 7.83 -4.55
C ARG A 55 2.15 6.51 -3.91
N PRO A 56 3.31 5.94 -4.33
CA PRO A 56 3.88 4.80 -3.65
C PRO A 56 4.10 5.06 -2.16
#